data_AF-A0A3L7VHQ0-F1
#
_entry.id   AF-A0A3L7VHQ0-F1
#
_cell.length_a   1.000
_cell.length_b   1.000
_cell.length_c   1.000
_cell.angle_alpha   90.00
_cell.angle_beta   90.00
_cell.angle_gamma   90.00
#
_symmetry.space_group_name_H-M   'P 1'
#
loop_
_entity.id
_entity.type
_entity.pdbx_description
1 polymer ?
#
loop_
_entity_poly.entity_id
_entity_poly.type
_entity_poly.pdbx_seq_one_letter_code
_entity_poly.pdbx_strand_id
1 'polypeptide(L)'
;MGTDCRFHRVAIAVGLAAVLGAGLPVAAQVPAVMYHAHANLGYVRDNFTAHLDYLAANSFSTVTLDQFYDWRVNDGILPYRPIMLTVDDNYIQGYTEMYPLLAARGMVATNYTHTRGIGIGSPKASWQQVTEMDSAGVFLVEAHTQTHPRLSTITGTQVRQEVVGSRQDIASNVGGKVSNHFAYPYGDYNAAVITELQAAGFQTGMTTKTGLNTRATPLFELRRWGGDGKDLTKFLADSGLGTLPPPPPGPGWVLDDADPAALPRGAAWTSLSSSSAYQGRSLVGTSGSASTVRWAAHLPEAGTMNVYARWSATTDRAANATYAIDAADGRHLVTVDQRSRGGEWVALGSYSFAAGQAAIITLSGAADAFGGAVDTLGGAAGTLSADAVWFEPLATLDSPLDLLIDVAAGRQTQGQAGRGWIGPEWSSLTKSGTGSLVLDRGNALAGPVTIDAGRLLVTDPAAMAAASRLAVAAEAMLDVSGLSGGYQVPAGQTISGNGTIAGSVVFGRGSTLSPGLNSAAPSSQAVPGVPVPEPSGVAVVVLAIAAGVARGRRAATSVRTG
;
A
#
# COMPACT_ATOMS: atom_id res chain seq x y z
N MET A 1 -52.84 -56.88 21.22
CA MET A 1 -52.81 -55.58 21.92
C MET A 1 -51.42 -55.47 22.53
N GLY A 2 -50.42 -54.77 21.99
CA GLY A 2 -50.39 -53.60 21.12
C GLY A 2 -49.62 -52.52 21.88
N THR A 3 -48.36 -52.25 21.49
CA THR A 3 -47.71 -50.92 21.41
C THR A 3 -46.22 -51.09 21.07
N ASP A 4 -45.89 -50.97 19.79
CA ASP A 4 -44.54 -50.72 19.28
C ASP A 4 -44.23 -49.21 19.36
N CYS A 5 -43.12 -48.84 20.01
CA CYS A 5 -42.56 -47.49 19.93
C CYS A 5 -41.78 -47.33 18.63
N ARG A 6 -42.32 -46.57 17.66
CA ARG A 6 -41.59 -46.13 16.45
C ARG A 6 -41.13 -44.68 16.61
N PHE A 7 -39.81 -44.49 16.64
CA PHE A 7 -39.16 -43.20 16.45
C PHE A 7 -39.54 -42.62 15.08
N HIS A 8 -40.27 -41.50 15.07
CA HIS A 8 -40.50 -40.72 13.86
C HIS A 8 -39.24 -39.94 13.50
N ARG A 9 -38.56 -40.34 12.42
CA ARG A 9 -37.60 -39.50 11.72
C ARG A 9 -38.37 -38.45 10.93
N VAL A 10 -38.26 -37.18 11.34
CA VAL A 10 -38.70 -36.04 10.53
C VAL A 10 -37.69 -35.88 9.38
N ALA A 11 -38.09 -36.30 8.18
CA ALA A 11 -37.35 -36.00 6.96
C ALA A 11 -37.67 -34.56 6.55
N ILE A 12 -36.72 -33.64 6.75
CA ILE A 12 -36.77 -32.31 6.14
C ILE A 12 -36.36 -32.49 4.68
N ALA A 13 -37.34 -32.54 3.79
CA ALA A 13 -37.12 -32.48 2.35
C ALA A 13 -36.66 -31.06 1.98
N VAL A 14 -35.36 -30.89 1.73
CA VAL A 14 -34.83 -29.68 1.08
C VAL A 14 -35.17 -29.80 -0.41
N GLY A 15 -36.21 -29.09 -0.83
CA GLY A 15 -36.57 -28.95 -2.24
C GLY A 15 -35.48 -28.18 -2.98
N LEU A 16 -34.77 -28.87 -3.87
CA LEU A 16 -33.82 -28.28 -4.81
C LEU A 16 -34.62 -27.50 -5.89
N ALA A 17 -34.87 -26.21 -5.65
CA ALA A 17 -35.33 -25.33 -6.71
C ALA A 17 -34.12 -24.99 -7.60
N ALA A 18 -34.07 -25.58 -8.79
CA ALA A 18 -33.14 -25.18 -9.83
C ALA A 18 -33.50 -23.76 -10.29
N VAL A 19 -32.86 -22.76 -9.69
CA VAL A 19 -32.79 -21.41 -10.25
C VAL A 19 -31.74 -21.47 -11.35
N LEU A 20 -32.20 -21.56 -12.60
CA LEU A 20 -31.38 -21.19 -13.77
C LEU A 20 -31.11 -19.69 -13.67
N GLY A 21 -30.03 -19.36 -12.96
CA GLY A 21 -29.64 -18.00 -12.64
C GLY A 21 -28.85 -17.35 -13.77
N ALA A 22 -29.24 -16.12 -14.08
CA ALA A 22 -28.49 -15.13 -14.85
C ALA A 22 -26.99 -15.12 -14.50
N GLY A 23 -26.16 -14.74 -15.47
CA GLY A 23 -24.70 -14.70 -15.36
C GLY A 23 -24.23 -14.29 -13.97
N LEU A 24 -23.49 -15.20 -13.32
CA LEU A 24 -22.91 -14.96 -12.00
C LEU A 24 -22.20 -13.58 -12.02
N PRO A 25 -22.29 -12.78 -10.93
CA PRO A 25 -21.45 -11.60 -10.78
C PRO A 25 -20.00 -12.01 -11.06
N VAL A 26 -19.18 -11.11 -11.63
CA VAL A 26 -17.74 -11.35 -11.77
C VAL A 26 -17.20 -11.57 -10.37
N ALA A 27 -17.15 -12.84 -9.97
CA ALA A 27 -16.98 -13.21 -8.58
C ALA A 27 -15.52 -12.99 -8.22
N ALA A 28 -15.23 -12.08 -7.29
CA ALA A 28 -14.06 -12.06 -6.40
C ALA A 28 -12.97 -13.09 -6.78
N GLN A 29 -11.92 -12.62 -7.47
CA GLN A 29 -10.97 -13.48 -8.20
C GLN A 29 -9.56 -13.44 -7.64
N VAL A 30 -8.96 -14.60 -7.41
CA VAL A 30 -7.56 -14.77 -7.02
C VAL A 30 -6.81 -15.51 -8.14
N PRO A 31 -5.88 -14.84 -8.84
CA PRO A 31 -5.03 -15.49 -9.82
C PRO A 31 -4.01 -16.43 -9.17
N ALA A 32 -3.60 -17.47 -9.91
CA ALA A 32 -2.55 -18.38 -9.48
C ALA A 32 -1.62 -18.72 -10.65
N VAL A 33 -0.31 -18.65 -10.44
CA VAL A 33 0.69 -18.91 -11.49
C VAL A 33 1.49 -20.16 -11.15
N MET A 34 1.64 -21.04 -12.13
CA MET A 34 2.44 -22.26 -12.05
C MET A 34 3.75 -22.08 -12.81
N TYR A 35 4.87 -22.35 -12.13
CA TYR A 35 6.20 -22.46 -12.71
C TYR A 35 6.78 -23.86 -12.50
N HIS A 36 7.82 -24.18 -13.25
CA HIS A 36 8.70 -25.31 -13.02
C HIS A 36 10.12 -24.80 -13.15
N ALA A 37 10.90 -24.80 -12.07
CA ALA A 37 12.23 -24.21 -12.05
C ALA A 37 13.28 -25.05 -12.82
N HIS A 38 13.07 -25.30 -14.11
CA HIS A 38 13.90 -26.14 -14.95
C HIS A 38 13.89 -25.68 -16.40
N ALA A 39 15.07 -25.52 -17.01
CA ALA A 39 15.22 -24.96 -18.35
C ALA A 39 14.46 -25.75 -19.43
N ASN A 40 14.43 -27.09 -19.34
CA ASN A 40 13.68 -27.93 -20.31
C ASN A 40 12.16 -27.72 -20.25
N LEU A 41 11.65 -27.09 -19.19
CA LEU A 41 10.24 -26.74 -19.03
C LEU A 41 9.97 -25.27 -19.36
N GLY A 42 11.00 -24.54 -19.83
CA GLY A 42 10.91 -23.15 -20.26
C GLY A 42 11.29 -22.13 -19.19
N TYR A 43 11.76 -22.54 -18.01
CA TYR A 43 12.17 -21.58 -17.00
C TYR A 43 13.40 -20.78 -17.42
N VAL A 44 13.26 -19.46 -17.29
CA VAL A 44 14.31 -18.46 -17.52
C VAL A 44 14.29 -17.50 -16.35
N ARG A 45 15.42 -17.38 -15.64
CA ARG A 45 15.55 -16.55 -14.43
C ARG A 45 15.16 -15.09 -14.65
N ASP A 46 15.57 -14.50 -15.76
CA ASP A 46 15.31 -13.09 -16.07
C ASP A 46 13.81 -12.83 -16.28
N ASN A 47 13.11 -13.78 -16.92
CA ASN A 47 11.66 -13.69 -17.07
C ASN A 47 10.96 -13.77 -15.71
N PHE A 48 11.36 -14.72 -14.86
CA PHE A 48 10.81 -14.82 -13.50
C PHE A 48 11.06 -13.54 -12.69
N THR A 49 12.26 -12.97 -12.79
CA THR A 49 12.62 -11.70 -12.15
C THR A 49 11.71 -10.57 -12.63
N ALA A 50 11.50 -10.44 -13.95
CA ALA A 50 10.62 -9.43 -14.53
C ALA A 50 9.15 -9.61 -14.10
N HIS A 51 8.68 -10.85 -13.93
CA HIS A 51 7.35 -11.13 -13.39
C HIS A 51 7.23 -10.62 -11.95
N LEU A 52 8.18 -10.95 -11.07
CA LEU A 52 8.15 -10.50 -9.67
C LEU A 52 8.25 -8.97 -9.55
N ASP A 53 9.10 -8.34 -10.36
CA ASP A 53 9.26 -6.87 -10.37
C ASP A 53 7.98 -6.18 -10.82
N TYR A 54 7.30 -6.73 -11.83
CA TYR A 54 6.00 -6.24 -12.24
C TYR A 54 4.97 -6.37 -11.10
N LEU A 55 4.89 -7.53 -10.45
CA LEU A 55 3.95 -7.75 -9.35
C LEU A 55 4.19 -6.75 -8.21
N ALA A 56 5.45 -6.55 -7.82
CA ALA A 56 5.83 -5.59 -6.78
C ALA A 56 5.49 -4.14 -7.16
N ALA A 57 5.88 -3.72 -8.36
CA ALA A 57 5.64 -2.36 -8.87
C ALA A 57 4.14 -2.03 -9.04
N ASN A 58 3.30 -3.06 -9.15
CA ASN A 58 1.85 -2.93 -9.30
C ASN A 58 1.09 -3.41 -8.05
N SER A 59 1.73 -3.38 -6.88
CA SER A 59 1.09 -3.62 -5.57
C SER A 59 0.38 -4.97 -5.44
N PHE A 60 0.82 -5.99 -6.17
CA PHE A 60 0.34 -7.35 -5.97
C PHE A 60 0.94 -7.94 -4.69
N SER A 61 0.09 -8.63 -3.93
CA SER A 61 0.49 -9.34 -2.72
C SER A 61 0.46 -10.83 -2.96
N THR A 62 1.61 -11.49 -2.86
CA THR A 62 1.63 -12.96 -2.90
C THR A 62 0.97 -13.52 -1.66
N VAL A 63 0.07 -14.50 -1.82
CA VAL A 63 -0.65 -15.16 -0.72
C VAL A 63 -0.37 -16.65 -0.68
N THR A 64 -0.40 -17.20 0.54
CA THR A 64 -0.32 -18.64 0.78
C THR A 64 -1.63 -19.34 0.42
N LEU A 65 -1.57 -20.65 0.20
CA LEU A 65 -2.77 -21.44 -0.04
C LEU A 65 -3.66 -21.58 1.21
N ASP A 66 -3.07 -21.52 2.41
CA ASP A 66 -3.82 -21.44 3.66
C ASP A 66 -4.62 -20.13 3.74
N GLN A 67 -4.02 -18.99 3.39
CA GLN A 67 -4.74 -17.71 3.32
C GLN A 67 -5.87 -17.72 2.28
N PHE A 68 -5.63 -18.32 1.10
CA PHE A 68 -6.68 -18.51 0.10
C PHE A 68 -7.81 -19.41 0.62
N TYR A 69 -7.48 -20.52 1.27
CA TYR A 69 -8.45 -21.44 1.87
C TYR A 69 -9.27 -20.74 2.94
N ASP A 70 -8.62 -20.02 3.86
CA ASP A 70 -9.26 -19.29 4.95
C ASP A 70 -10.18 -18.20 4.42
N TRP A 71 -9.73 -17.41 3.45
CA TRP A 71 -10.59 -16.46 2.74
C TRP A 71 -11.82 -17.13 2.16
N ARG A 72 -11.64 -18.25 1.47
CA ARG A 72 -12.74 -18.92 0.81
C ARG A 72 -13.74 -19.57 1.78
N VAL A 73 -13.24 -20.24 2.82
CA VAL A 73 -14.02 -21.16 3.65
C VAL A 73 -14.43 -20.53 4.98
N ASN A 74 -13.56 -19.74 5.58
CA ASN A 74 -13.74 -19.16 6.92
C ASN A 74 -14.00 -17.64 6.89
N ASP A 75 -14.14 -17.07 5.69
CA ASP A 75 -14.28 -15.64 5.46
C ASP A 75 -13.12 -14.79 5.97
N GLY A 76 -11.91 -15.36 5.90
CA GLY A 76 -10.66 -14.64 6.08
C GLY A 76 -10.50 -13.46 5.12
N ILE A 77 -9.56 -12.57 5.44
CA ILE A 77 -9.29 -11.35 4.67
C ILE A 77 -7.99 -11.54 3.89
N LEU A 78 -8.01 -11.23 2.60
CA LEU A 78 -6.80 -11.23 1.78
C LEU A 78 -6.16 -9.83 1.74
N PRO A 79 -4.84 -9.74 1.51
CA PRO A 79 -4.19 -8.48 1.21
C PRO A 79 -4.66 -7.90 -0.13
N TYR A 80 -4.34 -6.63 -0.36
CA TYR A 80 -4.61 -5.96 -1.64
C TYR A 80 -3.95 -6.69 -2.82
N ARG A 81 -4.71 -6.87 -3.92
CA ARG A 81 -4.29 -7.58 -5.15
C ARG A 81 -3.63 -8.94 -4.87
N PRO A 82 -4.36 -9.89 -4.28
CA PRO A 82 -3.79 -11.18 -3.91
C PRO A 82 -3.43 -12.01 -5.16
N ILE A 83 -2.32 -12.71 -5.13
CA ILE A 83 -1.90 -13.67 -6.17
C ILE A 83 -1.22 -14.89 -5.55
N MET A 84 -1.51 -16.09 -6.04
CA MET A 84 -0.82 -17.30 -5.61
C MET A 84 0.32 -17.62 -6.58
N LEU A 85 1.53 -17.85 -6.06
CA LEU A 85 2.65 -18.36 -6.86
C LEU A 85 2.90 -19.82 -6.47
N THR A 86 2.95 -20.71 -7.45
CA THR A 86 3.21 -22.13 -7.23
C THR A 86 4.33 -22.61 -8.14
N VAL A 87 5.14 -23.52 -7.63
CA VAL A 87 6.24 -24.12 -8.38
C VAL A 87 6.17 -25.62 -8.18
N ASP A 88 6.11 -26.36 -9.28
CA ASP A 88 5.97 -27.81 -9.23
C ASP A 88 7.35 -28.49 -9.37
N ASP A 89 7.41 -29.75 -8.95
CA ASP A 89 8.53 -30.69 -9.09
C ASP A 89 9.79 -30.49 -8.25
N ASN A 90 9.95 -29.39 -7.49
CA ASN A 90 11.10 -29.18 -6.60
C ASN A 90 12.50 -29.30 -7.29
N TYR A 91 12.64 -28.71 -8.48
CA TYR A 91 13.97 -28.58 -9.13
C TYR A 91 14.90 -27.64 -8.34
N ILE A 92 16.21 -27.85 -8.44
CA ILE A 92 17.22 -27.13 -7.61
C ILE A 92 17.17 -25.62 -7.81
N GLN A 93 16.82 -25.14 -9.02
CA GLN A 93 16.73 -23.72 -9.31
C GLN A 93 15.61 -23.04 -8.50
N GLY A 94 14.63 -23.80 -8.00
CA GLY A 94 13.69 -23.32 -7.00
C GLY A 94 14.43 -22.79 -5.75
N TYR A 95 15.44 -23.52 -5.28
CA TYR A 95 16.28 -23.11 -4.15
C TYR A 95 17.37 -22.10 -4.53
N THR A 96 18.12 -22.34 -5.60
CA THR A 96 19.28 -21.50 -5.92
C THR A 96 18.93 -20.17 -6.59
N GLU A 97 17.73 -20.03 -7.15
CA GLU A 97 17.33 -18.85 -7.92
C GLU A 97 15.98 -18.27 -7.47
N MET A 98 14.90 -19.06 -7.44
CA MET A 98 13.57 -18.51 -7.15
C MET A 98 13.44 -18.06 -5.68
N TYR A 99 13.88 -18.90 -4.73
CA TYR A 99 13.85 -18.59 -3.31
C TYR A 99 14.51 -17.25 -2.94
N PRO A 100 15.78 -16.96 -3.33
CA PRO A 100 16.38 -15.67 -3.00
C PRO A 100 15.69 -14.49 -3.69
N LEU A 101 15.12 -14.68 -4.89
CA LEU A 101 14.35 -13.64 -5.59
C LEU A 101 13.03 -13.30 -4.88
N LEU A 102 12.33 -14.32 -4.37
CA LEU A 102 11.11 -14.18 -3.57
C LEU A 102 11.42 -13.52 -2.22
N ALA A 103 12.42 -14.02 -1.50
CA ALA A 103 12.84 -13.52 -0.20
C ALA A 103 13.23 -12.03 -0.25
N ALA A 104 13.98 -11.63 -1.27
CA ALA A 104 14.39 -10.23 -1.46
C ALA A 104 13.22 -9.26 -1.67
N ARG A 105 12.03 -9.76 -2.02
CA ARG A 105 10.81 -8.97 -2.27
C ARG A 105 9.74 -9.16 -1.20
N GLY A 106 10.02 -9.94 -0.14
CA GLY A 106 9.02 -10.31 0.86
C GLY A 106 7.84 -11.10 0.26
N MET A 107 8.07 -11.80 -0.85
CA MET A 107 7.06 -12.57 -1.56
C MET A 107 7.08 -14.04 -1.14
N VAL A 108 5.92 -14.69 -1.19
CA VAL A 108 5.74 -16.10 -0.84
C VAL A 108 5.31 -16.93 -2.05
N ALA A 109 5.72 -18.20 -2.08
CA ALA A 109 5.29 -19.18 -3.06
C ALA A 109 5.07 -20.55 -2.43
N THR A 110 4.34 -21.43 -3.12
CA THR A 110 4.15 -22.84 -2.73
C THR A 110 5.00 -23.75 -3.63
N ASN A 111 5.82 -24.61 -3.03
CA ASN A 111 6.65 -25.62 -3.71
C ASN A 111 5.96 -26.98 -3.64
N TYR A 112 5.34 -27.42 -4.73
CA TYR A 112 4.75 -28.75 -4.83
C TYR A 112 5.82 -29.79 -5.17
N THR A 113 6.09 -30.70 -4.25
CA THR A 113 7.20 -31.66 -4.37
C THR A 113 6.72 -33.10 -4.48
N HIS A 114 7.30 -33.85 -5.44
CA HIS A 114 7.16 -35.30 -5.44
C HIS A 114 8.24 -35.89 -4.53
N THR A 115 7.82 -36.47 -3.41
CA THR A 115 8.66 -36.58 -2.23
C THR A 115 9.81 -37.57 -2.35
N ARG A 116 9.67 -38.61 -3.20
CA ARG A 116 10.76 -39.58 -3.45
C ARG A 116 11.75 -39.10 -4.51
N GLY A 117 11.53 -37.95 -5.14
CA GLY A 117 12.51 -37.28 -5.99
C GLY A 117 13.41 -36.30 -5.23
N ILE A 118 13.10 -35.97 -3.97
CA ILE A 118 13.86 -34.97 -3.21
C ILE A 118 15.29 -35.46 -2.96
N GLY A 119 16.27 -34.62 -3.32
CA GLY A 119 17.70 -34.94 -3.21
C GLY A 119 18.18 -36.09 -4.11
N ILE A 120 17.31 -36.64 -4.97
CA ILE A 120 17.61 -37.79 -5.82
C ILE A 120 17.47 -37.39 -7.29
N GLY A 121 18.54 -37.59 -8.06
CA GLY A 121 18.61 -37.17 -9.45
C GLY A 121 18.94 -35.67 -9.58
N SER A 122 19.97 -35.37 -10.36
CA SER A 122 20.33 -33.97 -10.63
C SER A 122 19.38 -33.40 -11.70
N PRO A 123 18.75 -32.22 -11.47
CA PRO A 123 18.93 -31.34 -10.32
C PRO A 123 17.64 -31.13 -9.49
N LYS A 124 17.48 -31.85 -8.37
CA LYS A 124 16.42 -31.65 -7.35
C LYS A 124 16.98 -31.05 -6.05
N ALA A 125 16.21 -30.18 -5.39
CA ALA A 125 16.58 -29.69 -4.05
C ALA A 125 16.51 -30.82 -3.01
N SER A 126 17.40 -30.76 -2.01
CA SER A 126 17.44 -31.70 -0.88
C SER A 126 16.41 -31.36 0.19
N TRP A 127 16.12 -32.31 1.09
CA TRP A 127 15.24 -32.06 2.24
C TRP A 127 15.72 -30.94 3.14
N GLN A 128 17.04 -30.77 3.31
CA GLN A 128 17.61 -29.67 4.07
C GLN A 128 17.24 -28.32 3.45
N GLN A 129 17.40 -28.20 2.13
CA GLN A 129 17.06 -26.98 1.39
C GLN A 129 15.55 -26.72 1.38
N VAL A 130 14.73 -27.76 1.19
CA VAL A 130 13.27 -27.64 1.29
C VAL A 130 12.85 -27.14 2.68
N THR A 131 13.44 -27.70 3.74
CA THR A 131 13.16 -27.29 5.13
C THR A 131 13.59 -25.86 5.40
N GLU A 132 14.73 -25.44 4.85
CA GLU A 132 15.22 -24.06 4.98
C GLU A 132 14.23 -23.06 4.37
N MET A 133 13.80 -23.28 3.13
CA MET A 133 12.89 -22.35 2.46
C MET A 133 11.49 -22.30 3.12
N ASP A 134 11.03 -23.45 3.63
CA ASP A 134 9.76 -23.57 4.34
C ASP A 134 9.81 -22.88 5.70
N SER A 135 10.87 -23.12 6.48
CA SER A 135 11.07 -22.52 7.81
C SER A 135 11.28 -21.00 7.72
N ALA A 136 11.80 -20.50 6.59
CA ALA A 136 11.89 -19.07 6.32
C ALA A 136 10.52 -18.43 6.02
N GLY A 137 9.47 -19.22 5.81
CA GLY A 137 8.13 -18.73 5.47
C GLY A 137 7.98 -18.19 4.04
N VAL A 138 8.97 -18.44 3.17
CA VAL A 138 9.05 -17.85 1.82
C VAL A 138 8.59 -18.84 0.76
N PHE A 139 9.02 -20.11 0.84
CA PHE A 139 8.71 -21.11 -0.18
C PHE A 139 8.20 -22.39 0.47
N LEU A 140 6.87 -22.46 0.59
CA LEU A 140 6.19 -23.42 1.46
C LEU A 140 6.01 -24.76 0.75
N VAL A 141 6.49 -25.85 1.35
CA VAL A 141 6.44 -27.18 0.71
C VAL A 141 5.06 -27.83 0.84
N GLU A 142 4.54 -28.36 -0.26
CA GLU A 142 3.24 -29.06 -0.33
C GLU A 142 3.34 -30.29 -1.25
N ALA A 143 2.34 -31.17 -1.22
CA ALA A 143 2.43 -32.49 -1.84
C ALA A 143 2.20 -32.48 -3.36
N HIS A 144 3.03 -33.23 -4.09
CA HIS A 144 2.90 -33.51 -5.53
C HIS A 144 3.03 -35.00 -5.83
N THR A 145 2.45 -35.87 -4.98
CA THR A 145 2.64 -37.34 -4.91
C THR A 145 4.01 -37.79 -4.36
N GLN A 146 4.25 -39.11 -4.27
CA GLN A 146 5.56 -39.65 -3.92
C GLN A 146 6.45 -39.81 -5.15
N THR A 147 5.92 -40.37 -6.24
CA THR A 147 6.70 -40.81 -7.42
C THR A 147 6.29 -40.15 -8.73
N HIS A 148 5.41 -39.16 -8.70
CA HIS A 148 4.93 -38.39 -9.85
C HIS A 148 4.17 -39.21 -10.93
N PRO A 149 3.27 -40.17 -10.59
CA PRO A 149 2.48 -40.88 -11.60
C PRO A 149 1.28 -40.06 -12.10
N ARG A 150 0.72 -40.47 -13.25
CA ARG A 150 -0.63 -40.07 -13.67
C ARG A 150 -1.67 -40.77 -12.79
N LEU A 151 -2.23 -40.04 -11.84
CA LEU A 151 -3.08 -40.59 -10.78
C LEU A 151 -4.35 -41.28 -11.30
N SER A 152 -4.88 -40.87 -12.46
CA SER A 152 -6.06 -41.50 -13.05
C SER A 152 -5.80 -42.88 -13.66
N THR A 153 -4.52 -43.24 -13.87
CA THR A 153 -4.10 -44.47 -14.57
C THR A 153 -3.67 -45.60 -13.63
N ILE A 154 -3.57 -45.33 -12.33
CA ILE A 154 -3.11 -46.28 -11.32
C ILE A 154 -4.28 -46.76 -10.45
N THR A 155 -4.08 -47.86 -9.72
CA THR A 155 -5.12 -48.42 -8.84
C THR A 155 -5.39 -47.53 -7.62
N GLY A 156 -6.58 -47.63 -7.01
CA GLY A 156 -6.91 -46.86 -5.80
C GLY A 156 -5.93 -47.06 -4.64
N THR A 157 -5.41 -48.28 -4.46
CA THR A 157 -4.36 -48.56 -3.46
C THR A 157 -3.08 -47.78 -3.75
N GLN A 158 -2.68 -47.69 -5.03
CA GLN A 158 -1.52 -46.90 -5.43
C GLN A 158 -1.78 -45.39 -5.29
N VAL A 159 -2.97 -44.89 -5.68
CA VAL A 159 -3.36 -43.48 -5.43
C VAL A 159 -3.22 -43.15 -3.95
N ARG A 160 -3.77 -43.99 -3.07
CA ARG A 160 -3.69 -43.78 -1.62
C ARG A 160 -2.24 -43.75 -1.14
N GLN A 161 -1.40 -44.65 -1.64
CA GLN A 161 0.03 -44.66 -1.30
C GLN A 161 0.72 -43.36 -1.73
N GLU A 162 0.48 -42.90 -2.95
CA GLU A 162 1.06 -41.66 -3.49
C GLU A 162 0.61 -40.42 -2.73
N VAL A 163 -0.68 -40.35 -2.37
CA VAL A 163 -1.30 -39.20 -1.69
C VAL A 163 -0.97 -39.18 -0.20
N VAL A 164 -1.19 -40.28 0.53
CA VAL A 164 -0.94 -40.34 1.97
C VAL A 164 0.56 -40.39 2.26
N GLY A 165 1.31 -41.15 1.46
CA GLY A 165 2.76 -41.30 1.64
C GLY A 165 3.51 -39.99 1.43
N SER A 166 3.12 -39.16 0.45
CA SER A 166 3.77 -37.85 0.26
C SER A 166 3.54 -36.90 1.43
N ARG A 167 2.32 -36.89 2.01
CA ARG A 167 2.04 -36.12 3.23
C ARG A 167 2.88 -36.60 4.42
N GLN A 168 3.07 -37.91 4.56
CA GLN A 168 3.91 -38.51 5.61
C GLN A 168 5.40 -38.21 5.42
N ASP A 169 5.88 -38.24 4.19
CA ASP A 169 7.26 -37.91 3.86
C ASP A 169 7.57 -36.44 4.22
N ILE A 170 6.68 -35.50 3.85
CA ILE A 170 6.82 -34.09 4.23
C ILE A 170 6.84 -33.93 5.74
N ALA A 171 5.88 -34.52 6.46
CA ALA A 171 5.83 -34.43 7.93
C ALA A 171 7.10 -34.98 8.60
N SER A 172 7.66 -36.08 8.07
CA SER A 172 8.84 -36.74 8.63
C SER A 172 10.14 -35.95 8.41
N ASN A 173 10.21 -35.12 7.36
CA ASN A 173 11.43 -34.43 6.98
C ASN A 173 11.41 -32.92 7.29
N VAL A 174 10.22 -32.31 7.39
CA VAL A 174 10.05 -30.86 7.52
C VAL A 174 9.38 -30.52 8.85
N GLY A 175 10.02 -30.91 9.95
CA GLY A 175 9.62 -30.49 11.31
C GLY A 175 8.18 -30.85 11.72
N GLY A 176 7.60 -31.94 11.19
CA GLY A 176 6.21 -32.31 11.47
C GLY A 176 5.18 -31.52 10.66
N LYS A 177 5.60 -30.80 9.61
CA LYS A 177 4.70 -30.02 8.76
C LYS A 177 3.54 -30.87 8.27
N VAL A 178 2.34 -30.32 8.43
CA VAL A 178 1.12 -30.89 7.87
C VAL A 178 0.91 -30.29 6.48
N SER A 179 1.13 -31.07 5.43
CA SER A 179 0.79 -30.64 4.07
C SER A 179 -0.73 -30.63 3.91
N ASN A 180 -1.28 -29.46 3.59
CA ASN A 180 -2.72 -29.21 3.43
C ASN A 180 -3.11 -29.08 1.96
N HIS A 181 -2.15 -28.89 1.07
CA HIS A 181 -2.42 -28.58 -0.33
C HIS A 181 -1.73 -29.59 -1.24
N PHE A 182 -2.38 -29.86 -2.37
CA PHE A 182 -1.90 -30.85 -3.33
C PHE A 182 -1.87 -30.24 -4.73
N ALA A 183 -0.90 -30.62 -5.55
CA ALA A 183 -0.97 -30.41 -7.00
C ALA A 183 -1.00 -31.77 -7.71
N TYR A 184 -1.85 -31.92 -8.72
CA TYR A 184 -1.93 -33.18 -9.47
C TYR A 184 -0.81 -33.22 -10.53
N PRO A 185 0.06 -34.25 -10.54
CA PRO A 185 1.01 -34.45 -11.63
C PRO A 185 0.31 -34.39 -12.99
N TYR A 186 0.87 -33.61 -13.92
CA TYR A 186 0.30 -33.38 -15.26
C TYR A 186 -1.11 -32.74 -15.28
N GLY A 187 -1.64 -32.32 -14.12
CA GLY A 187 -3.05 -31.94 -13.97
C GLY A 187 -4.03 -33.10 -14.12
N ASP A 188 -3.56 -34.36 -13.97
CA ASP A 188 -4.36 -35.57 -14.18
C ASP A 188 -5.06 -36.01 -12.88
N TYR A 189 -6.39 -36.01 -12.89
CA TYR A 189 -7.22 -36.39 -11.75
C TYR A 189 -8.60 -36.90 -12.21
N ASN A 190 -9.28 -37.60 -11.31
CA ASN A 190 -10.67 -38.00 -11.45
C ASN A 190 -11.38 -37.95 -10.08
N ALA A 191 -12.67 -38.30 -10.04
CA ALA A 191 -13.46 -38.25 -8.80
C ALA A 191 -12.92 -39.15 -7.67
N ALA A 192 -12.34 -40.30 -8.01
CA ALA A 192 -11.74 -41.21 -7.03
C ALA A 192 -10.48 -40.57 -6.41
N VAL A 193 -9.63 -39.95 -7.21
CA VAL A 193 -8.44 -39.22 -6.73
C VAL A 193 -8.84 -38.08 -5.78
N ILE A 194 -9.84 -37.28 -6.15
CA ILE A 194 -10.35 -36.20 -5.27
C ILE A 194 -10.86 -36.77 -3.94
N THR A 195 -11.57 -37.90 -3.98
CA THR A 195 -12.08 -38.57 -2.77
C THR A 195 -10.94 -39.03 -1.86
N GLU A 196 -9.86 -39.56 -2.42
CA GLU A 196 -8.67 -39.96 -1.65
C GLU A 196 -7.95 -38.74 -1.05
N LEU A 197 -7.82 -37.62 -1.77
CA LEU A 197 -7.25 -36.38 -1.22
C LEU A 197 -8.07 -35.88 -0.01
N GLN A 198 -9.40 -35.86 -0.15
CA GLN A 198 -10.31 -35.47 0.92
C GLN A 198 -10.19 -36.40 2.14
N ALA A 199 -10.16 -37.72 1.91
CA ALA A 199 -9.99 -38.72 2.96
C ALA A 199 -8.62 -38.62 3.64
N ALA A 200 -7.58 -38.24 2.89
CA ALA A 200 -6.23 -38.01 3.41
C ALA A 200 -6.11 -36.68 4.16
N GLY A 201 -7.14 -35.82 4.15
CA GLY A 201 -7.19 -34.57 4.90
C GLY A 201 -6.55 -33.37 4.19
N PHE A 202 -6.36 -33.43 2.87
CA PHE A 202 -6.03 -32.25 2.08
C PHE A 202 -7.21 -31.29 2.02
N GLN A 203 -6.92 -30.00 1.89
CA GLN A 203 -7.89 -28.90 1.83
C GLN A 203 -8.08 -28.38 0.40
N THR A 204 -7.04 -28.44 -0.44
CA THR A 204 -7.09 -27.95 -1.82
C THR A 204 -6.33 -28.86 -2.79
N GLY A 205 -6.68 -28.74 -4.07
CA GLY A 205 -6.05 -29.43 -5.20
C GLY A 205 -5.84 -28.49 -6.39
N MET A 206 -4.59 -28.28 -6.79
CA MET A 206 -4.20 -27.46 -7.94
C MET A 206 -4.13 -28.30 -9.22
N THR A 207 -4.75 -27.78 -10.28
CA THR A 207 -4.76 -28.38 -11.62
C THR A 207 -3.84 -27.61 -12.58
N THR A 208 -3.78 -28.03 -13.84
CA THR A 208 -3.15 -27.28 -14.95
C THR A 208 -4.18 -26.52 -15.79
N LYS A 209 -5.46 -26.50 -15.37
CA LYS A 209 -6.50 -25.75 -16.08
C LYS A 209 -6.28 -24.26 -15.85
N THR A 210 -6.20 -23.51 -16.94
CA THR A 210 -6.09 -22.06 -16.90
C THR A 210 -7.38 -21.40 -16.39
N GLY A 211 -7.24 -20.37 -15.56
CA GLY A 211 -8.34 -19.49 -15.18
C GLY A 211 -8.24 -18.96 -13.76
N LEU A 212 -9.16 -18.02 -13.45
CA LEU A 212 -9.26 -17.36 -12.16
C LEU A 212 -9.89 -18.29 -11.11
N ASN A 213 -9.46 -18.14 -9.85
CA ASN A 213 -10.05 -18.83 -8.71
C ASN A 213 -11.00 -17.90 -7.98
N THR A 214 -12.23 -18.32 -7.77
CA THR A 214 -13.23 -17.59 -7.00
C THR A 214 -13.64 -18.39 -5.78
N ARG A 215 -14.45 -17.82 -4.90
CA ARG A 215 -15.05 -18.57 -3.78
C ARG A 215 -15.89 -19.77 -4.23
N ALA A 216 -16.38 -19.74 -5.48
CA ALA A 216 -17.14 -20.82 -6.09
C ALA A 216 -16.29 -21.86 -6.84
N THR A 217 -15.02 -21.57 -7.17
CA THR A 217 -14.14 -22.55 -7.84
C THR A 217 -13.97 -23.78 -6.96
N PRO A 218 -14.24 -25.03 -7.38
CA PRO A 218 -14.12 -26.21 -6.50
C PRO A 218 -12.73 -26.32 -5.83
N LEU A 219 -12.68 -26.61 -4.51
CA LEU A 219 -11.42 -26.62 -3.71
C LEU A 219 -10.34 -27.55 -4.27
N PHE A 220 -10.76 -28.64 -4.90
CA PHE A 220 -9.89 -29.66 -5.47
C PHE A 220 -9.68 -29.52 -6.97
N GLU A 221 -10.12 -28.40 -7.57
CA GLU A 221 -9.97 -28.11 -8.99
C GLU A 221 -9.52 -26.65 -9.21
N LEU A 222 -8.62 -26.17 -8.36
CA LEU A 222 -8.06 -24.83 -8.48
C LEU A 222 -7.26 -24.69 -9.78
N ARG A 223 -7.32 -23.51 -10.36
CA ARG A 223 -6.84 -23.18 -11.70
C ARG A 223 -5.56 -22.37 -11.62
N ARG A 224 -4.68 -22.53 -12.61
CA ARG A 224 -3.37 -21.86 -12.68
C ARG A 224 -3.00 -21.49 -14.11
N TRP A 225 -2.39 -20.32 -14.32
CA TRP A 225 -1.72 -20.00 -15.59
C TRP A 225 -0.28 -20.50 -15.54
N GLY A 226 0.24 -20.98 -16.68
CA GLY A 226 1.68 -21.24 -16.79
C GLY A 226 2.47 -19.94 -16.81
N GLY A 227 3.58 -19.89 -16.08
CA GLY A 227 4.56 -18.80 -16.11
C GLY A 227 5.85 -19.14 -16.85
N ASP A 228 6.13 -20.43 -17.06
CA ASP A 228 7.34 -20.88 -17.76
C ASP A 228 7.33 -20.51 -19.26
N GLY A 229 8.48 -20.17 -19.81
CA GLY A 229 8.66 -19.84 -21.22
C GLY A 229 8.02 -18.52 -21.66
N LYS A 230 7.54 -17.71 -20.70
CA LYS A 230 6.88 -16.43 -20.98
C LYS A 230 7.78 -15.29 -20.56
N ASP A 231 8.04 -14.36 -21.48
CA ASP A 231 8.49 -13.03 -21.10
C ASP A 231 7.35 -12.25 -20.45
N LEU A 232 7.65 -11.06 -19.91
CA LEU A 232 6.67 -10.25 -19.21
C LEU A 232 5.43 -9.94 -20.08
N THR A 233 5.63 -9.60 -21.36
CA THR A 233 4.53 -9.28 -22.29
C THR A 233 3.58 -10.47 -22.43
N LYS A 234 4.10 -11.66 -22.69
CA LYS A 234 3.30 -12.88 -22.83
C LYS A 234 2.65 -13.29 -21.51
N PHE A 235 3.36 -13.15 -20.40
CA PHE A 235 2.83 -13.44 -19.07
C PHE A 235 1.59 -12.59 -18.77
N LEU A 236 1.65 -11.28 -19.00
CA LEU A 236 0.54 -10.35 -18.76
C LEU A 236 -0.64 -10.62 -19.71
N ALA A 237 -0.37 -10.89 -20.99
CA ALA A 237 -1.41 -11.17 -21.97
C ALA A 237 -2.17 -12.47 -21.66
N ASP A 238 -1.47 -13.54 -21.29
CA ASP A 238 -2.11 -14.83 -21.02
C ASP A 238 -2.85 -14.82 -19.67
N SER A 239 -2.30 -14.12 -18.67
CA SER A 239 -2.86 -14.09 -17.30
C SER A 239 -3.96 -13.05 -17.11
N GLY A 240 -4.03 -12.03 -17.96
CA GLY A 240 -4.90 -10.87 -17.76
C GLY A 240 -4.40 -9.92 -16.66
N LEU A 241 -3.22 -10.15 -16.08
CA LEU A 241 -2.67 -9.31 -15.02
C LEU A 241 -2.19 -7.94 -15.53
N GLY A 242 -2.06 -7.76 -16.85
CA GLY A 242 -1.67 -6.49 -17.46
C GLY A 242 -2.76 -5.41 -17.43
N THR A 243 -4.01 -5.78 -17.20
CA THR A 243 -5.13 -4.83 -17.10
C THR A 243 -5.44 -4.55 -15.65
N LEU A 244 -4.81 -3.51 -15.11
CA LEU A 244 -5.17 -3.01 -13.78
C LEU A 244 -6.48 -2.22 -13.84
N PRO A 245 -7.26 -2.21 -12.76
CA PRO A 245 -8.40 -1.32 -12.67
C PRO A 245 -7.94 0.15 -12.84
N PRO A 246 -8.77 1.03 -13.44
CA PRO A 246 -8.40 2.43 -13.68
C PRO A 246 -7.96 3.09 -12.38
N PRO A 247 -6.83 3.81 -12.32
CA PRO A 247 -6.42 4.43 -11.07
C PRO A 247 -7.52 5.39 -10.56
N PRO A 248 -7.69 5.49 -9.23
CA PRO A 248 -8.56 6.52 -8.68
C PRO A 248 -8.00 7.93 -9.01
N PRO A 249 -8.75 9.02 -8.73
CA PRO A 249 -8.33 10.39 -9.03
C PRO A 249 -7.02 10.84 -8.37
N GLY A 250 -6.53 10.10 -7.38
CA GLY A 250 -5.32 10.39 -6.63
C GLY A 250 -4.56 9.12 -6.24
N PRO A 251 -3.57 9.22 -5.35
CA PRO A 251 -2.82 8.06 -4.87
C PRO A 251 -3.70 7.09 -4.07
N GLY A 252 -3.20 5.88 -3.87
CA GLY A 252 -3.84 4.90 -2.98
C GLY A 252 -4.48 3.71 -3.70
N TRP A 253 -5.45 3.09 -3.05
CA TRP A 253 -5.95 1.76 -3.41
C TRP A 253 -7.47 1.75 -3.55
N VAL A 254 -7.94 1.16 -4.66
CA VAL A 254 -9.37 0.96 -4.91
C VAL A 254 -9.70 -0.50 -4.65
N LEU A 255 -10.73 -0.74 -3.83
CA LEU A 255 -11.39 -2.03 -3.67
C LEU A 255 -12.71 -1.98 -4.45
N ASP A 256 -12.77 -2.74 -5.53
CA ASP A 256 -13.92 -2.84 -6.42
C ASP A 256 -14.89 -3.94 -5.97
N ASP A 257 -16.15 -3.89 -6.40
CA ASP A 257 -17.16 -4.92 -6.12
C ASP A 257 -16.84 -6.29 -6.79
N ALA A 258 -15.87 -6.32 -7.70
CA ALA A 258 -15.35 -7.53 -8.34
C ALA A 258 -14.14 -8.12 -7.59
N ASP A 259 -13.56 -7.40 -6.62
CA ASP A 259 -12.34 -7.81 -5.96
C ASP A 259 -12.59 -8.89 -4.88
N PRO A 260 -11.59 -9.73 -4.57
CA PRO A 260 -11.63 -10.63 -3.40
C PRO A 260 -11.94 -9.97 -2.07
N ALA A 261 -11.69 -8.66 -1.99
CA ALA A 261 -11.98 -7.83 -0.83
C ALA A 261 -13.48 -7.49 -0.68
N ALA A 262 -14.27 -7.55 -1.76
CA ALA A 262 -15.70 -7.24 -1.72
C ALA A 262 -16.55 -8.49 -1.43
N LEU A 263 -17.21 -8.48 -0.27
CA LEU A 263 -17.91 -9.61 0.31
C LEU A 263 -19.40 -9.27 0.49
N PRO A 264 -20.25 -9.57 -0.52
CA PRO A 264 -21.69 -9.46 -0.38
C PRO A 264 -22.22 -10.54 0.58
N ARG A 265 -23.11 -10.15 1.50
CA ARG A 265 -23.83 -11.02 2.44
C ARG A 265 -25.32 -10.69 2.43
N GLY A 266 -26.16 -11.67 2.77
CA GLY A 266 -27.62 -11.53 2.86
C GLY A 266 -28.37 -11.92 1.59
N ALA A 267 -29.50 -11.26 1.31
CA ALA A 267 -30.31 -11.46 0.11
C ALA A 267 -29.50 -11.22 -1.18
N ALA A 268 -29.98 -11.78 -2.29
CA ALA A 268 -29.25 -11.78 -3.55
C ALA A 268 -28.89 -10.36 -4.03
N TRP A 269 -27.59 -10.05 -4.01
CA TRP A 269 -27.03 -8.93 -4.74
C TRP A 269 -26.98 -9.28 -6.23
N THR A 270 -27.48 -8.39 -7.07
CA THR A 270 -27.47 -8.57 -8.53
C THR A 270 -26.41 -7.68 -9.13
N SER A 271 -25.63 -8.20 -10.07
CA SER A 271 -24.69 -7.37 -10.82
C SER A 271 -25.42 -6.58 -11.91
N LEU A 272 -25.22 -5.27 -11.96
CA LEU A 272 -25.81 -4.38 -12.96
C LEU A 272 -24.72 -3.58 -13.67
N SER A 273 -24.69 -3.67 -15.00
CA SER A 273 -23.85 -2.79 -15.81
C SER A 273 -24.38 -1.36 -15.80
N SER A 274 -23.49 -0.39 -15.61
CA SER A 274 -23.84 1.03 -15.61
C SER A 274 -22.64 1.84 -16.09
N SER A 275 -22.87 2.86 -16.92
CA SER A 275 -21.83 3.82 -17.32
C SER A 275 -21.30 4.65 -16.16
N SER A 276 -22.06 4.75 -15.07
CA SER A 276 -21.65 5.45 -13.85
C SER A 276 -20.82 4.58 -12.90
N ALA A 277 -20.92 3.25 -13.02
CA ALA A 277 -20.20 2.32 -12.16
C ALA A 277 -18.71 2.26 -12.52
N TYR A 278 -17.87 2.07 -11.50
CA TYR A 278 -16.45 1.84 -11.66
C TYR A 278 -16.26 0.52 -12.44
N GLN A 279 -15.38 0.57 -13.44
CA GLN A 279 -15.22 -0.55 -14.41
C GLN A 279 -16.53 -1.01 -15.08
N GLY A 280 -17.56 -0.16 -15.12
CA GLY A 280 -18.80 -0.38 -15.85
C GLY A 280 -19.81 -1.32 -15.17
N ARG A 281 -19.60 -1.70 -13.90
CA ARG A 281 -20.45 -2.67 -13.19
C ARG A 281 -20.55 -2.35 -11.70
N SER A 282 -21.73 -2.50 -11.10
CA SER A 282 -21.92 -2.42 -9.65
C SER A 282 -22.85 -3.52 -9.15
N LEU A 283 -22.76 -3.89 -7.88
CA LEU A 283 -23.73 -4.73 -7.20
C LEU A 283 -24.92 -3.89 -6.74
N VAL A 284 -26.13 -4.38 -6.98
CA VAL A 284 -27.37 -3.78 -6.50
C VAL A 284 -28.17 -4.73 -5.63
N GLY A 285 -28.69 -4.21 -4.53
CA GLY A 285 -29.41 -4.99 -3.52
C GLY A 285 -30.64 -4.26 -3.01
N THR A 286 -31.56 -4.96 -2.36
CA THR A 286 -32.77 -4.36 -1.79
C THR A 286 -32.43 -3.59 -0.51
N SER A 287 -32.77 -2.29 -0.44
CA SER A 287 -32.67 -1.53 0.82
C SER A 287 -33.71 -2.01 1.85
N GLY A 288 -33.48 -1.72 3.12
CA GLY A 288 -34.23 -2.23 4.26
C GLY A 288 -33.97 -3.71 4.61
N SER A 289 -33.13 -4.42 3.83
CA SER A 289 -32.75 -5.80 4.11
C SER A 289 -31.52 -5.89 5.02
N ALA A 290 -31.32 -7.02 5.70
CA ALA A 290 -30.09 -7.32 6.45
C ALA A 290 -28.86 -7.57 5.55
N SER A 291 -28.97 -7.28 4.24
CA SER A 291 -27.89 -7.46 3.28
C SER A 291 -26.82 -6.39 3.42
N THR A 292 -25.57 -6.82 3.24
CA THR A 292 -24.41 -5.93 3.30
C THR A 292 -23.44 -6.22 2.17
N VAL A 293 -22.69 -5.23 1.71
CA VAL A 293 -21.41 -5.46 1.01
C VAL A 293 -20.30 -4.93 1.90
N ARG A 294 -19.32 -5.79 2.18
CA ARG A 294 -18.14 -5.46 2.96
C ARG A 294 -16.93 -5.44 2.06
N TRP A 295 -16.25 -4.30 1.94
CA TRP A 295 -14.91 -4.22 1.37
C TRP A 295 -13.91 -4.36 2.51
N ALA A 296 -13.10 -5.42 2.47
CA ALA A 296 -12.11 -5.74 3.49
C ALA A 296 -10.81 -6.21 2.86
N ALA A 297 -9.73 -5.46 3.08
CA ALA A 297 -8.39 -5.84 2.66
C ALA A 297 -7.34 -5.36 3.66
N HIS A 298 -6.23 -6.09 3.75
CA HIS A 298 -5.01 -5.52 4.31
C HIS A 298 -4.38 -4.60 3.26
N LEU A 299 -4.36 -3.30 3.55
CA LEU A 299 -3.72 -2.31 2.69
C LEU A 299 -2.19 -2.38 2.87
N PRO A 300 -1.40 -2.05 1.82
CA PRO A 300 0.06 -2.11 1.88
C PRO A 300 0.70 -1.26 2.97
N GLU A 301 0.06 -0.15 3.35
CA GLU A 301 0.58 0.79 4.34
C GLU A 301 -0.47 1.09 5.41
N ALA A 302 -0.02 1.29 6.64
CA ALA A 302 -0.83 1.82 7.73
C ALA A 302 -0.80 3.36 7.70
N GLY A 303 -1.81 4.00 8.26
CA GLY A 303 -1.82 5.46 8.35
C GLY A 303 -3.22 6.06 8.29
N THR A 304 -3.26 7.38 8.28
CA THR A 304 -4.50 8.13 8.06
C THR A 304 -4.79 8.20 6.58
N MET A 305 -6.03 7.93 6.20
CA MET A 305 -6.46 7.88 4.81
C MET A 305 -7.79 8.62 4.64
N ASN A 306 -7.94 9.34 3.54
CA ASN A 306 -9.26 9.73 3.08
C ASN A 306 -9.95 8.50 2.48
N VAL A 307 -11.18 8.26 2.93
CA VAL A 307 -12.00 7.16 2.43
C VAL A 307 -13.09 7.75 1.55
N TYR A 308 -13.22 7.21 0.35
CA TYR A 308 -14.26 7.57 -0.62
C TYR A 308 -15.09 6.35 -0.99
N ALA A 309 -16.35 6.59 -1.33
CA ALA A 309 -17.21 5.60 -1.96
C ALA A 309 -17.71 6.11 -3.31
N ARG A 310 -18.03 5.16 -4.17
CA ARG A 310 -18.64 5.37 -5.48
C ARG A 310 -19.86 4.47 -5.61
N TRP A 311 -20.81 4.85 -6.45
CA TRP A 311 -22.04 4.09 -6.71
C TRP A 311 -22.65 4.45 -8.07
N SER A 312 -23.57 3.60 -8.53
CA SER A 312 -24.46 3.92 -9.66
C SER A 312 -25.72 4.64 -9.17
N ALA A 313 -26.01 5.82 -9.74
CA ALA A 313 -27.16 6.62 -9.35
C ALA A 313 -28.33 6.43 -10.31
N THR A 314 -29.49 6.07 -9.74
CA THR A 314 -30.80 6.01 -10.40
C THR A 314 -31.87 6.47 -9.41
N THR A 315 -33.05 6.85 -9.89
CA THR A 315 -34.11 7.41 -9.05
C THR A 315 -34.67 6.43 -8.02
N ASP A 316 -34.51 5.13 -8.24
CA ASP A 316 -34.89 4.06 -7.33
C ASP A 316 -33.81 3.74 -6.29
N ARG A 317 -32.67 4.43 -6.26
CA ARG A 317 -31.62 4.18 -5.25
C ARG A 317 -32.02 4.67 -3.85
N ALA A 318 -31.41 4.09 -2.83
CA ALA A 318 -31.60 4.50 -1.45
C ALA A 318 -31.11 5.94 -1.22
N ALA A 319 -31.95 6.76 -0.56
CA ALA A 319 -31.60 8.13 -0.17
C ALA A 319 -30.77 8.19 1.13
N ASN A 320 -30.66 7.08 1.85
CA ASN A 320 -30.05 6.95 3.16
C ASN A 320 -29.13 5.71 3.26
N ALA A 321 -28.38 5.43 2.18
CA ALA A 321 -27.40 4.35 2.16
C ALA A 321 -26.32 4.62 3.24
N THR A 322 -26.11 3.67 4.16
CA THR A 322 -25.21 3.87 5.30
C THR A 322 -23.96 3.02 5.18
N TYR A 323 -22.80 3.68 5.20
CA TYR A 323 -21.47 3.09 5.23
C TYR A 323 -20.94 3.08 6.66
N ALA A 324 -20.50 1.92 7.14
CA ALA A 324 -19.74 1.77 8.38
C ALA A 324 -18.25 1.63 8.05
N ILE A 325 -17.42 2.49 8.66
CA ILE A 325 -15.97 2.53 8.51
C ILE A 325 -15.36 2.03 9.82
N ASP A 326 -14.71 0.87 9.80
CA ASP A 326 -14.02 0.32 10.97
C ASP A 326 -12.57 0.81 10.99
N ALA A 327 -12.34 1.91 11.70
CA ALA A 327 -11.05 2.57 11.86
C ALA A 327 -10.38 2.19 13.19
N ALA A 328 -9.15 2.65 13.40
CA ALA A 328 -8.37 2.36 14.61
C ALA A 328 -8.98 2.95 15.89
N ASP A 329 -9.70 4.07 15.77
CA ASP A 329 -10.37 4.78 16.87
C ASP A 329 -11.82 4.32 17.08
N GLY A 330 -12.36 3.46 16.21
CA GLY A 330 -13.68 2.87 16.34
C GLY A 330 -14.43 2.76 15.02
N ARG A 331 -15.71 2.38 15.12
CA ARG A 331 -16.63 2.32 13.98
C ARG A 331 -17.31 3.67 13.79
N HIS A 332 -17.21 4.22 12.57
CA HIS A 332 -17.86 5.46 12.16
C HIS A 332 -18.97 5.19 11.15
N LEU A 333 -20.09 5.89 11.25
CA LEU A 333 -21.23 5.72 10.34
C LEU A 333 -21.42 6.97 9.48
N VAL A 334 -21.54 6.78 8.17
CA VAL A 334 -21.75 7.85 7.19
C VAL A 334 -22.92 7.48 6.29
N THR A 335 -23.93 8.34 6.26
CA THR A 335 -25.13 8.15 5.43
C THR A 335 -25.06 9.05 4.20
N VAL A 336 -25.33 8.50 3.03
CA VAL A 336 -25.31 9.20 1.74
C VAL A 336 -26.56 8.93 0.91
N ASP A 337 -26.91 9.88 0.03
CA ASP A 337 -28.00 9.73 -0.95
C ASP A 337 -27.45 9.18 -2.27
N GLN A 338 -27.76 7.92 -2.58
CA GLN A 338 -27.28 7.26 -3.79
C GLN A 338 -28.08 7.58 -5.05
N ARG A 339 -29.14 8.41 -4.97
CA ARG A 339 -29.93 8.83 -6.14
C ARG A 339 -29.22 9.89 -6.97
N SER A 340 -28.15 10.48 -6.44
CA SER A 340 -27.39 11.56 -7.06
C SER A 340 -25.89 11.26 -7.01
N ARG A 341 -25.08 12.06 -7.75
CA ARG A 341 -23.60 11.95 -7.76
C ARG A 341 -23.07 10.57 -8.16
N GLY A 342 -23.86 9.80 -8.92
CA GLY A 342 -23.45 8.50 -9.43
C GLY A 342 -22.26 8.64 -10.36
N GLY A 343 -21.26 7.80 -10.16
CA GLY A 343 -19.99 7.89 -10.89
C GLY A 343 -19.06 9.01 -10.45
N GLU A 344 -19.30 9.64 -9.31
CA GLU A 344 -18.32 10.49 -8.62
C GLU A 344 -17.70 9.73 -7.45
N TRP A 345 -16.47 10.09 -7.06
CA TRP A 345 -15.87 9.67 -5.80
C TRP A 345 -16.35 10.61 -4.69
N VAL A 346 -17.17 10.10 -3.78
CA VAL A 346 -17.74 10.89 -2.68
C VAL A 346 -17.00 10.58 -1.39
N ALA A 347 -16.47 11.62 -0.74
CA ALA A 347 -15.73 11.48 0.51
C ALA A 347 -16.67 11.01 1.64
N LEU A 348 -16.25 9.96 2.34
CA LEU A 348 -16.85 9.48 3.58
C LEU A 348 -16.15 10.07 4.81
N GLY A 349 -14.92 10.55 4.68
CA GLY A 349 -14.15 11.18 5.76
C GLY A 349 -12.69 10.74 5.77
N SER A 350 -11.98 11.11 6.82
CA SER A 350 -10.56 10.78 7.02
C SER A 350 -10.42 9.93 8.28
N TYR A 351 -9.76 8.78 8.16
CA TYR A 351 -9.72 7.77 9.22
C TYR A 351 -8.34 7.14 9.32
N SER A 352 -7.89 6.77 10.52
CA SER A 352 -6.61 6.09 10.74
C SER A 352 -6.80 4.57 10.77
N PHE A 353 -5.93 3.85 10.07
CA PHE A 353 -5.87 2.38 10.07
C PHE A 353 -4.54 1.92 10.67
N ALA A 354 -4.60 1.03 11.66
CA ALA A 354 -3.41 0.51 12.31
C ALA A 354 -2.69 -0.54 11.44
N ALA A 355 -1.38 -0.69 11.62
CA ALA A 355 -0.62 -1.75 10.96
C ALA A 355 -1.19 -3.13 11.34
N GLY A 356 -1.45 -3.97 10.35
CA GLY A 356 -2.08 -5.29 10.54
C GLY A 356 -3.60 -5.28 10.73
N GLN A 357 -4.24 -4.12 10.92
CA GLN A 357 -5.70 -4.00 10.86
C GLN A 357 -6.14 -3.99 9.40
N ALA A 358 -7.15 -4.81 9.06
CA ALA A 358 -7.77 -4.72 7.74
C ALA A 358 -8.60 -3.44 7.64
N ALA A 359 -8.49 -2.73 6.51
CA ALA A 359 -9.38 -1.63 6.20
C ALA A 359 -10.74 -2.22 5.83
N ILE A 360 -11.77 -1.96 6.65
CA ILE A 360 -13.11 -2.55 6.50
C ILE A 360 -14.14 -1.45 6.33
N ILE A 361 -14.78 -1.40 5.16
CA ILE A 361 -15.96 -0.57 4.90
C ILE A 361 -17.15 -1.49 4.65
N THR A 362 -18.28 -1.23 5.31
CA THR A 362 -19.50 -2.03 5.14
C THR A 362 -20.66 -1.13 4.71
N LEU A 363 -21.25 -1.38 3.54
CA LEU A 363 -22.52 -0.80 3.13
C LEU A 363 -23.67 -1.68 3.64
N SER A 364 -24.61 -1.10 4.39
CA SER A 364 -25.79 -1.80 4.91
C SER A 364 -27.08 -1.35 4.23
N GLY A 365 -27.98 -2.31 3.99
CA GLY A 365 -29.35 -2.06 3.52
C GLY A 365 -30.34 -1.70 4.60
N ALA A 366 -30.16 -2.19 5.82
CA ALA A 366 -30.97 -1.77 6.94
C ALA A 366 -30.47 -0.41 7.40
N ALA A 367 -31.27 0.64 7.18
CA ALA A 367 -31.31 1.73 8.15
C ALA A 367 -31.46 1.04 9.51
N ASP A 368 -30.60 1.36 10.48
CA ASP A 368 -30.63 0.87 11.87
C ASP A 368 -29.82 -0.40 12.21
N ALA A 369 -29.20 -1.12 11.26
CA ALA A 369 -28.39 -2.31 11.61
C ALA A 369 -27.12 -2.04 12.45
N PHE A 370 -26.76 -0.76 12.65
CA PHE A 370 -25.63 -0.35 13.50
C PHE A 370 -26.04 0.50 14.72
N GLY A 371 -27.32 0.51 15.10
CA GLY A 371 -27.75 1.07 16.40
C GLY A 371 -27.81 2.60 16.50
N GLY A 372 -27.82 3.33 15.38
CA GLY A 372 -28.12 4.76 15.32
C GLY A 372 -29.63 5.01 15.18
N ALA A 373 -30.12 6.14 15.71
CA ALA A 373 -31.53 6.49 15.71
C ALA A 373 -32.15 6.50 14.30
N VAL A 374 -33.34 5.89 14.19
CA VAL A 374 -34.21 5.90 13.01
C VAL A 374 -34.51 7.35 12.63
N ASP A 375 -34.05 7.80 11.45
CA ASP A 375 -34.52 9.06 10.91
C ASP A 375 -35.97 8.91 10.43
N THR A 376 -36.82 9.80 10.92
CA THR A 376 -38.26 9.97 10.68
C THR A 376 -38.67 10.23 9.21
N LEU A 377 -37.77 10.05 8.24
CA LEU A 377 -38.01 10.33 6.82
C LEU A 377 -38.74 9.23 6.03
N GLY A 378 -39.32 8.21 6.67
CA GLY A 378 -40.41 7.39 6.08
C GLY A 378 -40.23 6.92 4.62
N GLY A 379 -39.00 6.60 4.19
CA GLY A 379 -38.70 6.26 2.79
C GLY A 379 -38.72 4.75 2.54
N ALA A 380 -39.79 4.24 1.96
CA ALA A 380 -39.92 2.85 1.54
C ALA A 380 -38.94 2.48 0.39
N ALA A 381 -38.27 1.32 0.53
CA ALA A 381 -37.78 0.40 -0.51
C ALA A 381 -37.08 1.02 -1.76
N GLY A 382 -35.92 1.67 -1.58
CA GLY A 382 -34.96 1.88 -2.67
C GLY A 382 -34.07 0.65 -2.93
N THR A 383 -33.22 0.71 -3.94
CA THR A 383 -32.13 -0.22 -4.19
C THR A 383 -30.81 0.38 -3.71
N LEU A 384 -29.92 -0.41 -3.12
CA LEU A 384 -28.55 0.01 -2.82
C LEU A 384 -27.67 -0.24 -4.03
N SER A 385 -26.62 0.56 -4.20
CA SER A 385 -25.53 0.28 -5.12
C SER A 385 -24.21 0.19 -4.36
N ALA A 386 -23.57 -0.96 -4.44
CA ALA A 386 -22.21 -1.22 -3.99
C ALA A 386 -21.32 -1.30 -5.25
N ASP A 387 -20.46 -0.30 -5.44
CA ASP A 387 -19.58 -0.20 -6.60
C ASP A 387 -18.12 -0.30 -6.13
N ALA A 388 -17.52 0.81 -5.68
CA ALA A 388 -16.12 0.78 -5.24
C ALA A 388 -15.87 1.68 -4.03
N VAL A 389 -14.81 1.34 -3.30
CA VAL A 389 -14.25 2.14 -2.20
C VAL A 389 -12.81 2.49 -2.55
N TRP A 390 -12.43 3.75 -2.34
CA TRP A 390 -11.06 4.22 -2.53
C TRP A 390 -10.48 4.71 -1.21
N PHE A 391 -9.29 4.21 -0.88
CA PHE A 391 -8.47 4.67 0.22
C PHE A 391 -7.34 5.50 -0.36
N GLU A 392 -7.37 6.79 -0.12
CA GLU A 392 -6.29 7.71 -0.47
C GLU A 392 -5.46 7.94 0.80
N PRO A 393 -4.18 7.53 0.83
CA PRO A 393 -3.28 7.93 1.89
C PRO A 393 -3.31 9.45 2.03
N LEU A 394 -3.71 9.92 3.21
CA LEU A 394 -3.31 11.27 3.60
C LEU A 394 -1.82 11.15 3.80
N ALA A 395 -1.03 11.90 3.03
CA ALA A 395 0.41 11.91 3.17
C ALA A 395 0.77 12.00 4.67
N THR A 396 1.15 10.87 5.26
CA THR A 396 1.99 10.88 6.43
C THR A 396 3.31 11.38 5.87
N LEU A 397 3.66 12.62 6.20
CA LEU A 397 4.99 13.13 5.90
C LEU A 397 5.96 12.27 6.72
N ASP A 398 6.39 11.17 6.12
CA ASP A 398 7.46 10.35 6.65
C ASP A 398 8.72 11.22 6.65
N SER A 399 9.01 11.79 7.82
CA SER A 399 10.09 12.75 8.05
C SER A 399 9.86 14.12 7.38
N PRO A 400 10.32 15.21 8.02
CA PRO A 400 10.07 16.53 7.48
C PRO A 400 10.87 16.72 6.17
N LEU A 401 10.26 17.36 5.17
CA LEU A 401 10.85 17.51 3.83
C LEU A 401 11.84 18.67 3.79
N ASP A 402 13.06 18.46 3.30
CA ASP A 402 13.99 19.56 3.00
C ASP A 402 13.65 20.19 1.65
N LEU A 403 13.36 21.49 1.64
CA LEU A 403 13.03 22.24 0.43
C LEU A 403 14.30 22.84 -0.20
N LEU A 404 14.78 22.31 -1.32
CA LEU A 404 15.87 22.91 -2.10
C LEU A 404 15.32 23.71 -3.29
N ILE A 405 15.65 25.00 -3.35
CA ILE A 405 15.31 25.87 -4.49
C ILE A 405 16.60 26.44 -5.07
N ASP A 406 16.95 26.00 -6.28
CA ASP A 406 18.08 26.52 -7.06
C ASP A 406 17.58 27.55 -8.08
N VAL A 407 17.96 28.81 -7.89
CA VAL A 407 17.77 29.85 -8.90
C VAL A 407 19.13 30.14 -9.52
N ALA A 408 19.48 29.42 -10.59
CA ALA A 408 20.79 29.51 -11.21
C ALA A 408 21.14 30.93 -11.70
N ALA A 409 20.18 31.63 -12.32
CA ALA A 409 20.31 33.03 -12.77
C ALA A 409 18.95 33.76 -12.78
N GLY A 410 18.98 35.09 -12.79
CA GLY A 410 17.78 35.93 -12.84
C GLY A 410 17.05 36.08 -11.50
N ARG A 411 15.79 36.52 -11.54
CA ARG A 411 14.92 36.72 -10.37
C ARG A 411 13.61 35.96 -10.56
N GLN A 412 13.23 35.15 -9.58
CA GLN A 412 12.00 34.37 -9.58
C GLN A 412 11.25 34.53 -8.26
N THR A 413 9.93 34.58 -8.30
CA THR A 413 9.11 34.37 -7.10
C THR A 413 9.02 32.88 -6.79
N GLN A 414 8.74 32.51 -5.54
CA GLN A 414 8.55 31.11 -5.13
C GLN A 414 7.64 30.32 -6.10
N GLY A 415 6.54 30.93 -6.57
CA GLY A 415 5.63 30.32 -7.53
C GLY A 415 6.26 30.04 -8.89
N GLN A 416 7.12 30.95 -9.38
CA GLN A 416 7.85 30.78 -10.64
C GLN A 416 8.96 29.73 -10.53
N ALA A 417 9.51 29.52 -9.33
CA ALA A 417 10.45 28.44 -9.02
C ALA A 417 9.75 27.09 -8.76
N GLY A 418 8.44 26.99 -9.02
CA GLY A 418 7.65 25.76 -8.89
C GLY A 418 7.02 25.52 -7.51
N ARG A 419 6.93 26.55 -6.64
CA ARG A 419 6.35 26.45 -5.28
C ARG A 419 5.40 27.61 -4.98
N GLY A 420 4.10 27.39 -5.21
CA GLY A 420 3.07 28.42 -4.96
C GLY A 420 2.88 28.80 -3.49
N TRP A 421 3.22 27.91 -2.56
CA TRP A 421 3.15 28.07 -1.10
C TRP A 421 4.22 27.19 -0.45
N ILE A 422 4.79 27.65 0.66
CA ILE A 422 5.71 26.88 1.51
C ILE A 422 5.06 26.73 2.88
N GLY A 423 4.59 25.53 3.19
CA GLY A 423 3.86 25.25 4.42
C GLY A 423 4.68 24.62 5.54
N PRO A 424 4.03 24.24 6.66
CA PRO A 424 4.68 23.61 7.80
C PRO A 424 5.16 22.17 7.54
N GLU A 425 4.83 21.59 6.38
CA GLU A 425 5.27 20.25 5.95
C GLU A 425 6.78 20.12 5.66
N TRP A 426 7.49 21.24 5.53
CA TRP A 426 8.93 21.27 5.22
C TRP A 426 9.79 21.43 6.49
N SER A 427 10.81 20.60 6.68
CA SER A 427 11.82 20.70 7.76
C SER A 427 12.76 21.86 7.60
N SER A 428 13.05 22.27 6.37
CA SER A 428 14.05 23.28 6.09
C SER A 428 13.86 23.88 4.70
N LEU A 429 14.49 25.03 4.46
CA LEU A 429 14.61 25.65 3.14
C LEU A 429 16.08 25.92 2.84
N THR A 430 16.58 25.44 1.71
CA THR A 430 17.89 25.80 1.17
C THR A 430 17.71 26.54 -0.15
N LYS A 431 18.17 27.79 -0.20
CA LYS A 431 18.28 28.59 -1.42
C LYS A 431 19.70 28.48 -1.98
N SER A 432 19.83 27.87 -3.14
CA SER A 432 21.09 27.74 -3.90
C SER A 432 21.03 28.50 -5.24
N GLY A 433 22.14 28.57 -5.96
CA GLY A 433 22.26 29.29 -7.24
C GLY A 433 22.42 30.80 -7.10
N THR A 434 22.99 31.45 -8.12
CA THR A 434 23.42 32.86 -8.04
C THR A 434 22.27 33.89 -8.16
N GLY A 435 21.10 33.45 -8.63
CA GLY A 435 19.92 34.29 -8.83
C GLY A 435 19.16 34.62 -7.54
N SER A 436 18.09 35.41 -7.70
CA SER A 436 17.24 35.90 -6.61
C SER A 436 15.94 35.11 -6.49
N LEU A 437 15.65 34.58 -5.30
CA LEU A 437 14.35 34.02 -4.93
C LEU A 437 13.55 35.07 -4.15
N VAL A 438 12.28 35.29 -4.51
CA VAL A 438 11.38 36.22 -3.83
C VAL A 438 10.28 35.45 -3.11
N LEU A 439 10.15 35.68 -1.80
CA LEU A 439 9.03 35.25 -0.97
C LEU A 439 8.08 36.44 -0.78
N ASP A 440 6.97 36.44 -1.53
CA ASP A 440 6.02 37.55 -1.65
C ASP A 440 4.61 37.22 -1.15
N ARG A 441 4.45 36.08 -0.46
CA ARG A 441 3.18 35.61 0.14
C ARG A 441 3.43 34.91 1.47
N GLY A 442 2.39 34.79 2.32
CA GLY A 442 2.48 34.11 3.61
C GLY A 442 2.96 32.67 3.49
N ASN A 443 4.07 32.35 4.15
CA ASN A 443 4.66 31.02 4.25
C ASN A 443 4.67 30.57 5.72
N ALA A 444 4.55 29.28 5.99
CA ALA A 444 4.42 28.70 7.33
C ALA A 444 5.62 27.79 7.71
N LEU A 445 6.80 28.08 7.16
CA LEU A 445 8.03 27.34 7.43
C LEU A 445 8.54 27.59 8.86
N ALA A 446 8.66 26.52 9.64
CA ALA A 446 9.23 26.55 11.01
C ALA A 446 10.67 25.98 11.10
N GLY A 447 11.13 25.37 10.01
CA GLY A 447 12.43 24.74 9.86
C GLY A 447 13.64 25.67 9.74
N PRO A 448 14.89 25.17 9.77
CA PRO A 448 16.08 25.96 9.43
C PRO A 448 16.00 26.49 7.99
N VAL A 449 16.49 27.70 7.77
CA VAL A 449 16.65 28.29 6.44
C VAL A 449 18.12 28.56 6.17
N THR A 450 18.61 28.09 5.03
CA THR A 450 19.98 28.29 4.57
C THR A 450 19.96 29.02 3.22
N ILE A 451 20.77 30.07 3.10
CA ILE A 451 21.03 30.76 1.85
C ILE A 451 22.48 30.45 1.47
N ASP A 452 22.66 29.48 0.58
CA ASP A 452 23.99 29.00 0.15
C ASP A 452 24.61 29.92 -0.91
N ALA A 453 23.77 30.50 -1.78
CA ALA A 453 24.22 31.42 -2.83
C ALA A 453 23.10 32.36 -3.31
N GLY A 454 23.51 33.49 -3.88
CA GLY A 454 22.59 34.48 -4.45
C GLY A 454 21.78 35.22 -3.39
N ARG A 455 20.54 35.58 -3.72
CA ARG A 455 19.69 36.42 -2.87
C ARG A 455 18.37 35.75 -2.51
N LEU A 456 17.99 35.81 -1.24
CA LEU A 456 16.62 35.55 -0.77
C LEU A 456 15.97 36.88 -0.39
N LEU A 457 14.96 37.32 -1.14
CA LEU A 457 14.20 38.53 -0.85
C LEU A 457 12.87 38.17 -0.18
N VAL A 458 12.57 38.82 0.94
CA VAL A 458 11.35 38.64 1.72
C VAL A 458 10.53 39.94 1.67
N THR A 459 9.26 39.86 1.27
CA THR A 459 8.34 41.01 1.16
C THR A 459 6.98 40.73 1.80
N ASP A 460 6.26 41.77 2.22
CA ASP A 460 4.91 41.59 2.80
C ASP A 460 3.94 40.90 1.81
N PRO A 461 3.02 40.01 2.28
CA PRO A 461 2.74 39.61 3.66
C PRO A 461 3.59 38.43 4.17
N ALA A 462 4.73 38.11 3.53
CA ALA A 462 5.56 36.95 3.86
C ALA A 462 6.49 37.23 5.04
N ALA A 463 6.08 36.91 6.26
CA ALA A 463 7.03 36.75 7.36
C ALA A 463 7.49 35.28 7.39
N MET A 464 8.79 35.02 7.31
CA MET A 464 9.39 33.72 7.66
C MET A 464 9.29 33.48 9.18
N ALA A 465 8.10 33.63 9.75
CA ALA A 465 7.84 34.02 11.13
C ALA A 465 8.24 32.95 12.17
N ALA A 466 8.62 31.74 11.73
CA ALA A 466 8.82 30.61 12.61
C ALA A 466 10.12 29.83 12.39
N ALA A 467 11.01 30.24 11.47
CA ALA A 467 12.22 29.47 11.17
C ALA A 467 13.13 29.36 12.41
N SER A 468 13.43 28.14 12.86
CA SER A 468 14.25 27.88 14.05
C SER A 468 15.68 28.42 13.94
N ARG A 469 16.24 28.46 12.73
CA ARG A 469 17.56 29.01 12.43
C ARG A 469 17.57 29.65 11.05
N LEU A 470 18.35 30.72 10.87
CA LEU A 470 18.62 31.31 9.57
C LEU A 470 20.14 31.41 9.36
N ALA A 471 20.66 30.79 8.31
CA ALA A 471 22.09 30.77 7.97
C ALA A 471 22.32 31.44 6.61
N VAL A 472 23.22 32.41 6.54
CA VAL A 472 23.60 33.11 5.30
C VAL A 472 25.06 32.81 4.99
N ALA A 473 25.33 32.06 3.93
CA ALA A 473 26.67 31.71 3.50
C ALA A 473 27.46 32.94 3.02
N ALA A 474 28.79 32.79 2.91
CA ALA A 474 29.62 33.84 2.34
C ALA A 474 29.16 34.18 0.91
N GLU A 475 29.12 35.47 0.57
CA GLU A 475 28.64 35.99 -0.73
C GLU A 475 27.13 35.78 -1.02
N ALA A 476 26.38 35.21 -0.09
CA ALA A 476 24.93 35.14 -0.15
C ALA A 476 24.27 36.33 0.58
N MET A 477 23.02 36.62 0.24
CA MET A 477 22.28 37.77 0.75
C MET A 477 20.87 37.39 1.23
N LEU A 478 20.56 37.73 2.48
CA LEU A 478 19.19 37.87 2.95
C LEU A 478 18.75 39.32 2.73
N ASP A 479 17.68 39.56 1.98
CA ASP A 479 17.12 40.89 1.79
C ASP A 479 15.72 40.97 2.38
N VAL A 480 15.57 41.75 3.45
CA VAL A 480 14.32 42.01 4.16
C VAL A 480 13.88 43.46 4.00
N SER A 481 14.45 44.20 3.04
CA SER A 481 14.08 45.59 2.76
C SER A 481 12.65 45.75 2.24
N GLY A 482 12.03 44.66 1.77
CA GLY A 482 10.64 44.63 1.34
C GLY A 482 9.62 44.44 2.46
N LEU A 483 10.04 44.38 3.73
CA LEU A 483 9.16 44.29 4.90
C LEU A 483 8.91 45.70 5.48
N SER A 484 7.65 46.14 5.51
CA SER A 484 7.25 47.49 5.96
C SER A 484 7.60 47.80 7.42
N GLY A 485 7.79 46.77 8.27
CA GLY A 485 8.23 46.89 9.67
C GLY A 485 9.64 46.35 9.97
N GLY A 486 10.41 46.01 8.94
CA GLY A 486 11.66 45.24 9.07
C GLY A 486 11.45 43.80 9.54
N TYR A 487 12.50 42.99 9.52
CA TYR A 487 12.45 41.61 10.00
C TYR A 487 12.59 41.56 11.52
N GLN A 488 11.53 41.09 12.19
CA GLN A 488 11.53 40.86 13.63
C GLN A 488 12.05 39.45 13.90
N VAL A 489 13.19 39.35 14.60
CA VAL A 489 13.81 38.07 14.97
C VAL A 489 13.15 37.58 16.28
N PRO A 490 12.32 36.52 16.25
CA PRO A 490 11.63 36.04 17.44
C PRO A 490 12.59 35.40 18.45
N ALA A 491 12.12 35.27 19.68
CA ALA A 491 12.84 34.57 20.74
C ALA A 491 13.17 33.13 20.32
N GLY A 492 14.41 32.68 20.57
CA GLY A 492 14.89 31.35 20.20
C GLY A 492 15.43 31.22 18.78
N GLN A 493 15.20 32.21 17.89
CA GLN A 493 15.78 32.18 16.55
C GLN A 493 17.24 32.66 16.57
N THR A 494 18.09 31.95 15.83
CA THR A 494 19.48 32.35 15.58
C THR A 494 19.68 32.71 14.12
N ILE A 495 20.12 33.95 13.85
CA ILE A 495 20.69 34.35 12.55
C ILE A 495 22.20 34.09 12.59
N SER A 496 22.75 33.40 11.61
CA SER A 496 24.17 32.99 11.60
C SER A 496 24.81 33.04 10.22
N GLY A 497 26.15 33.05 10.17
CA GLY A 497 26.92 32.96 8.92
C GLY A 497 27.69 34.24 8.59
N ASN A 498 28.28 34.28 7.39
CA ASN A 498 29.19 35.35 6.95
C ASN A 498 28.66 36.12 5.73
N GLY A 499 27.37 35.95 5.39
CA GLY A 499 26.72 36.65 4.29
C GLY A 499 26.23 38.06 4.65
N THR A 500 25.53 38.70 3.71
CA THR A 500 25.00 40.06 3.87
C THR A 500 23.51 40.04 4.21
N ILE A 501 23.07 40.96 5.07
CA ILE A 501 21.64 41.22 5.30
C ILE A 501 21.33 42.66 4.86
N ALA A 502 20.31 42.84 4.03
CA ALA A 502 19.81 44.18 3.67
C ALA A 502 18.41 44.41 4.21
N GLY A 503 18.14 45.66 4.61
CA GLY A 503 16.90 46.06 5.27
C GLY A 503 17.04 46.15 6.79
N SER A 504 15.96 46.55 7.46
CA SER A 504 15.92 46.68 8.92
C SER A 504 15.70 45.33 9.58
N VAL A 505 16.49 44.99 10.59
CA VAL A 505 16.34 43.78 11.41
C VAL A 505 16.26 44.20 12.87
N VAL A 506 15.28 43.68 13.59
CA VAL A 506 15.04 43.98 15.00
C VAL A 506 15.09 42.69 15.80
N PHE A 507 16.00 42.62 16.76
CA PHE A 507 16.20 41.43 17.59
C PHE A 507 15.31 41.49 18.84
N GLY A 508 14.33 40.58 18.91
CA GLY A 508 13.48 40.40 20.08
C GLY A 508 14.25 39.75 21.23
N ARG A 509 13.74 39.89 22.46
CA ARG A 509 14.37 39.28 23.65
C ARG A 509 14.52 37.76 23.47
N GLY A 510 15.72 37.23 23.68
CA GLY A 510 16.01 35.80 23.55
C GLY A 510 16.35 35.34 22.13
N SER A 511 16.52 36.27 21.18
CA SER A 511 17.08 35.98 19.85
C SER A 511 18.61 36.10 19.84
N THR A 512 19.24 35.45 18.86
CA THR A 512 20.71 35.36 18.75
C THR A 512 21.19 35.76 17.35
N LEU A 513 22.28 36.51 17.28
CA LEU A 513 23.06 36.74 16.05
C LEU A 513 24.43 36.07 16.23
N SER A 514 24.91 35.24 15.30
CA SER A 514 26.16 34.46 15.44
C SER A 514 27.11 34.60 14.25
N PRO A 515 28.42 34.84 14.46
CA PRO A 515 29.11 34.96 15.75
C PRO A 515 28.93 36.37 16.36
N GLY A 516 28.10 36.51 17.40
CA GLY A 516 27.65 37.82 17.93
C GLY A 516 26.69 37.69 19.12
N LEU A 517 26.17 38.83 19.62
CA LEU A 517 25.53 38.98 20.94
C LEU A 517 24.24 38.16 21.15
N ASN A 518 24.09 37.60 22.36
CA ASN A 518 22.84 37.06 22.90
C ASN A 518 21.99 38.21 23.51
N SER A 519 20.77 38.43 23.02
CA SER A 519 19.92 39.54 23.49
C SER A 519 19.14 39.20 24.78
N ALA A 520 19.61 39.68 25.94
CA ALA A 520 18.96 39.40 27.24
C ALA A 520 17.75 40.32 27.58
N ALA A 521 17.48 41.37 26.79
CA ALA A 521 16.35 42.29 26.94
C ALA A 521 15.88 42.82 25.56
N PRO A 522 14.62 43.24 25.36
CA PRO A 522 14.19 43.85 24.11
C PRO A 522 14.79 45.25 24.05
N SER A 523 15.89 45.42 23.30
CA SER A 523 16.51 46.72 23.11
C SER A 523 16.24 47.20 21.68
N SER A 524 15.48 48.28 21.52
CA SER A 524 15.57 49.14 20.34
C SER A 524 16.90 49.89 20.41
N GLN A 525 17.99 49.27 19.99
CA GLN A 525 19.28 49.95 19.85
C GLN A 525 19.63 50.11 18.37
N ALA A 526 19.31 51.29 17.84
CA ALA A 526 20.05 51.88 16.73
C ALA A 526 21.45 52.27 17.23
N VAL A 527 22.50 52.03 16.44
CA VAL A 527 23.89 52.43 16.75
C VAL A 527 24.23 53.71 15.95
N PRO A 528 24.46 54.88 16.59
CA PRO A 528 24.75 56.13 15.89
C PRO A 528 26.18 56.69 16.08
N GLY A 529 26.67 57.42 15.05
CA GLY A 529 27.56 58.59 15.16
C GLY A 529 28.54 58.79 13.98
N VAL A 530 28.83 59.97 13.36
CA VAL A 530 28.47 61.42 13.38
C VAL A 530 29.16 62.07 12.12
N PRO A 531 28.90 63.30 11.58
CA PRO A 531 27.74 64.20 11.54
C PRO A 531 27.16 64.43 10.12
N VAL A 532 26.00 65.06 10.10
CA VAL A 532 25.12 65.36 8.98
C VAL A 532 25.43 66.74 8.36
N PRO A 533 25.17 66.94 7.05
CA PRO A 533 24.31 68.05 6.64
C PRO A 533 23.04 67.48 6.00
N GLU A 534 21.89 67.70 6.64
CA GLU A 534 20.56 67.36 6.15
C GLU A 534 20.18 68.38 5.04
N PRO A 535 19.18 68.12 4.18
CA PRO A 535 18.19 67.05 4.33
C PRO A 535 17.93 66.18 3.09
N SER A 536 17.18 65.12 3.38
CA SER A 536 16.41 64.22 2.51
C SER A 536 17.05 62.88 2.15
N GLY A 537 16.87 61.92 3.07
CA GLY A 537 16.23 60.65 2.70
C GLY A 537 17.12 59.44 2.42
N VAL A 538 17.73 58.93 3.50
CA VAL A 538 18.13 57.52 3.75
C VAL A 538 19.33 56.96 2.95
N ALA A 539 20.46 56.82 3.66
CA ALA A 539 21.70 56.21 3.19
C ALA A 539 21.92 54.77 3.72
N VAL A 540 22.68 54.04 2.90
CA VAL A 540 23.08 52.63 2.88
C VAL A 540 24.17 52.29 3.91
N VAL A 541 24.26 51.02 4.37
CA VAL A 541 25.50 50.45 4.95
C VAL A 541 25.77 49.05 4.40
N VAL A 542 27.02 48.84 3.95
CA VAL A 542 27.64 47.58 3.49
C VAL A 542 28.60 47.10 4.59
N LEU A 543 28.65 45.80 4.91
CA LEU A 543 29.70 45.23 5.75
C LEU A 543 30.30 43.97 5.10
N ALA A 544 31.59 44.01 4.77
CA ALA A 544 32.39 42.86 4.37
C ALA A 544 33.39 42.52 5.49
N ILE A 545 33.52 41.24 5.87
CA ILE A 545 34.49 40.78 6.87
C ILE A 545 35.49 39.84 6.19
N ALA A 546 36.76 40.27 6.11
CA ALA A 546 37.88 39.48 5.59
C ALA A 546 38.44 38.52 6.66
N ALA A 547 38.81 37.30 6.24
CA ALA A 547 39.31 36.24 7.10
C ALA A 547 40.80 36.44 7.48
N GLY A 548 41.11 36.48 8.78
CA GLY A 548 42.47 36.34 9.31
C GLY A 548 42.83 34.86 9.50
N VAL A 549 43.87 34.40 8.80
CA VAL A 549 44.43 33.04 8.89
C VAL A 549 45.18 32.86 10.21
N ALA A 550 44.70 31.99 11.09
CA ALA A 550 45.46 31.48 12.24
C ALA A 550 46.12 30.14 11.89
N ARG A 551 47.42 30.14 11.58
CA ARG A 551 48.25 28.92 11.57
C ARG A 551 48.69 28.61 13.00
N GLY A 552 48.29 27.46 13.52
CA GLY A 552 48.88 26.86 14.72
C GLY A 552 49.49 25.51 14.40
N ARG A 553 50.81 25.35 14.54
CA ARG A 553 51.43 24.05 14.84
C ARG A 553 52.62 24.21 15.80
N ARG A 554 52.40 23.65 16.99
CA ARG A 554 53.26 22.89 17.91
C ARG A 554 54.71 23.36 18.16
N ALA A 555 54.96 23.62 19.44
CA ALA A 555 56.27 23.59 20.06
C ALA A 555 56.89 22.17 20.01
N ALA A 556 58.18 22.12 19.70
CA ALA A 556 59.10 21.05 20.08
C ALA A 556 60.38 21.71 20.62
N THR A 557 60.78 21.28 21.80
CA THR A 557 61.88 21.78 22.63
C THR A 557 63.25 21.21 22.19
N SER A 558 64.32 21.88 22.63
CA SER A 558 65.77 21.53 22.63
C SER A 558 66.61 22.22 21.55
N VAL A 559 67.80 22.81 21.78
CA VAL A 559 68.70 22.92 22.95
C VAL A 559 69.83 23.93 22.61
N ARG A 560 70.28 24.73 23.60
CA ARG A 560 71.61 25.41 23.79
C ARG A 560 72.13 26.38 22.69
N THR A 561 72.94 27.42 22.93
CA THR A 561 73.73 27.98 24.06
C THR A 561 74.19 29.36 23.59
N GLY A 562 74.37 30.32 24.51
CA GLY A 562 74.98 31.63 24.26
C GLY A 562 74.53 32.63 25.30
#